data_AF-A0A1X7IR86-F1
#
_entry.id   AF-A0A1X7IR86-F1
#
_cell.length_a   1.000
_cell.length_b   1.000
_cell.length_c   1.000
_cell.angle_alpha   90.00
_cell.angle_beta   90.00
_cell.angle_gamma   90.00
#
_symmetry.space_group_name_H-M   'P 1'
#
loop_
_entity.id
_entity.type
_entity.pdbx_description
1 polymer ?
#
loop_
_entity_poly.entity_id
_entity_poly.type
_entity_poly.pdbx_seq_one_letter_code
_entity_poly.pdbx_strand_id
1 'polypeptide(L)'
;MSSMVLGGVAILAGSVVQGCAGFAFSLVAAPFLLFFLPQQVVIPMLVLVSLGLNVMVLKDCWGSLDFRKVLPILAGGVLTLPVGIWILTALDPRSFRLFVGGFIVLVSLVMMSGWRKPLPYRLWALLPIGLVSGVLNGSLSMSGPPVVLFLSNQGVDKDEFRANLAAYFLSLNLFTIGLYLYRGVLTGQVMMVTGAYVPVLLLGTWIGIKGAKLLPERVFRKMTLLLIAATGSVMVLSNM
;
A
#
# COMPACT_ATOMS: atom_id res chain seq x y z
N MET A 1 8.83 -12.45 -25.48
CA MET A 1 9.41 -13.20 -24.35
C MET A 1 10.05 -12.28 -23.31
N SER A 2 10.81 -11.25 -23.72
CA SER A 2 11.48 -10.29 -22.83
C SER A 2 10.53 -9.51 -21.89
N SER A 3 9.35 -9.11 -22.37
CA SER A 3 8.34 -8.36 -21.60
C SER A 3 7.68 -9.18 -20.47
N MET A 4 7.39 -10.45 -20.72
CA MET A 4 6.79 -11.34 -19.70
C MET A 4 7.78 -11.67 -18.57
N VAL A 5 9.06 -11.85 -18.91
CA VAL A 5 10.12 -12.10 -17.92
C VAL A 5 10.34 -10.87 -17.04
N LEU A 6 10.41 -9.67 -17.63
CA LEU A 6 10.54 -8.41 -16.89
C LEU A 6 9.33 -8.16 -15.97
N GLY A 7 8.11 -8.39 -16.47
CA GLY A 7 6.90 -8.31 -15.66
C GLY A 7 6.91 -9.31 -14.50
N GLY A 8 7.36 -10.54 -14.75
CA GLY A 8 7.52 -11.57 -13.72
C GLY A 8 8.53 -11.18 -12.64
N VAL A 9 9.67 -10.60 -13.01
CA VAL A 9 10.69 -10.10 -12.06
C VAL A 9 10.15 -8.96 -11.21
N ALA A 10 9.45 -7.98 -11.82
CA ALA A 10 8.86 -6.88 -11.08
C ALA A 10 7.78 -7.34 -10.10
N ILE A 11 6.94 -8.30 -10.52
CA ILE A 11 5.93 -8.94 -9.67
C ILE A 11 6.57 -9.72 -8.53
N LEU A 12 7.64 -10.47 -8.81
CA LEU A 12 8.37 -11.22 -7.79
C LEU A 12 9.03 -10.27 -6.78
N ALA A 13 9.71 -9.22 -7.25
CA ALA A 13 10.32 -8.21 -6.38
C ALA A 13 9.26 -7.51 -5.52
N GLY A 14 8.15 -7.09 -6.12
CA GLY A 14 7.05 -6.44 -5.39
C GLY A 14 6.41 -7.37 -4.36
N SER A 15 6.20 -8.63 -4.69
CA SER A 15 5.59 -9.60 -3.77
C SER A 15 6.53 -10.00 -2.64
N VAL A 16 7.85 -10.03 -2.87
CA VAL A 16 8.86 -10.14 -1.80
C VAL A 16 8.80 -8.93 -0.88
N VAL A 17 8.77 -7.71 -1.44
CA VAL A 17 8.67 -6.47 -0.64
C VAL A 17 7.38 -6.45 0.17
N GLN A 18 6.25 -6.86 -0.40
CA GLN A 18 4.99 -6.94 0.36
C GLN A 18 4.98 -8.07 1.39
N GLY A 19 5.52 -9.24 1.09
CA GLY A 19 5.67 -10.32 2.07
C GLY A 19 6.52 -9.87 3.27
N CYS A 20 7.58 -9.10 2.99
CA CYS A 20 8.45 -8.52 3.99
C CYS A 20 7.75 -7.42 4.80
N ALA A 21 7.34 -6.33 4.14
CA ALA A 21 6.89 -5.09 4.77
C ALA A 21 5.39 -5.05 5.12
N GLY A 22 4.57 -5.89 4.48
CA GLY A 22 3.11 -5.87 4.55
C GLY A 22 2.44 -4.88 3.60
N PHE A 23 3.20 -4.17 2.76
CA PHE A 23 2.68 -3.20 1.78
C PHE A 23 3.67 -3.00 0.61
N ALA A 24 3.39 -2.04 -0.29
CA ALA A 24 4.25 -1.59 -1.38
C ALA A 24 4.41 -2.50 -2.61
N PHE A 25 3.65 -3.58 -2.74
CA PHE A 25 3.62 -4.38 -3.97
C PHE A 25 3.32 -3.53 -5.22
N SER A 26 2.21 -2.79 -5.20
CA SER A 26 1.81 -1.97 -6.35
C SER A 26 2.83 -0.88 -6.68
N LEU A 27 3.57 -0.37 -5.70
CA LEU A 27 4.62 0.63 -5.92
C LEU A 27 5.79 0.07 -6.72
N VAL A 28 6.14 -1.19 -6.46
CA VAL A 28 7.23 -1.89 -7.16
C VAL A 28 6.76 -2.44 -8.49
N ALA A 29 5.58 -3.06 -8.55
CA ALA A 29 5.10 -3.77 -9.73
C ALA A 29 4.46 -2.86 -10.79
N ALA A 30 3.76 -1.79 -10.39
CA ALA A 30 2.98 -0.98 -11.34
C ALA A 30 3.83 -0.31 -12.43
N PRO A 31 4.96 0.37 -12.14
CA PRO A 31 5.72 1.08 -13.18
C PRO A 31 6.19 0.15 -14.30
N PHE A 32 6.60 -1.06 -13.94
CA PHE A 32 7.05 -2.06 -14.92
C PHE A 32 5.88 -2.65 -15.69
N LEU A 33 4.78 -2.99 -15.03
CA LEU A 33 3.61 -3.56 -15.72
C LEU A 33 2.92 -2.56 -16.65
N LEU A 34 2.85 -1.29 -16.25
CA LEU A 34 2.27 -0.21 -17.08
C LEU A 34 3.09 0.08 -18.34
N PHE A 35 4.37 -0.29 -18.36
CA PHE A 35 5.19 -0.18 -19.57
C PHE A 35 4.78 -1.18 -20.66
N PHE A 36 4.17 -2.31 -20.28
CA PHE A 36 3.85 -3.42 -21.20
C PHE A 36 2.36 -3.68 -21.37
N LEU A 37 1.54 -3.31 -20.39
CA LEU A 37 0.11 -3.60 -20.35
C LEU A 37 -0.69 -2.31 -20.15
N PRO A 38 -1.90 -2.23 -20.74
CA PRO A 38 -2.77 -1.08 -20.56
C PRO A 38 -3.17 -0.93 -19.09
N GLN A 39 -3.25 0.33 -18.63
CA GLN A 39 -3.62 0.68 -17.26
C GLN A 39 -4.93 0.03 -16.80
N GLN A 40 -5.89 -0.12 -17.72
CA GLN A 40 -7.19 -0.76 -17.49
C GLN A 40 -7.07 -2.24 -17.08
N VAL A 41 -5.98 -2.91 -17.44
CA VAL A 41 -5.69 -4.29 -17.04
C VAL A 41 -4.79 -4.32 -15.79
N VAL A 42 -3.77 -3.46 -15.75
CA VAL A 42 -2.78 -3.45 -14.66
C VAL A 42 -3.39 -3.08 -13.32
N ILE A 43 -4.21 -2.03 -13.26
CA ILE A 43 -4.76 -1.56 -11.97
C ILE A 43 -5.67 -2.62 -11.32
N PRO A 44 -6.67 -3.19 -12.03
CA PRO A 44 -7.51 -4.25 -11.44
C PRO A 44 -6.73 -5.51 -11.08
N MET A 45 -5.75 -5.88 -11.90
CA MET A 45 -4.84 -6.99 -11.60
C MET A 45 -4.09 -6.75 -10.28
N LEU A 46 -3.47 -5.59 -10.10
CA LEU A 46 -2.71 -5.27 -8.89
C LEU A 46 -3.58 -5.35 -7.63
N VAL A 47 -4.84 -4.91 -7.70
CA VAL A 47 -5.80 -4.99 -6.59
C VAL A 47 -6.14 -6.44 -6.26
N LEU A 48 -6.47 -7.26 -7.26
CA LEU A 48 -6.77 -8.69 -7.08
C LEU A 48 -5.59 -9.44 -6.45
N VAL A 49 -4.40 -9.19 -6.98
CA VAL A 49 -3.16 -9.76 -6.49
C VAL A 49 -2.90 -9.32 -5.05
N SER A 50 -2.96 -8.02 -4.77
CA SER A 50 -2.75 -7.46 -3.44
C SER A 50 -3.69 -8.06 -2.41
N LEU A 51 -4.91 -8.46 -2.79
CA LEU A 51 -5.82 -9.16 -1.89
C LEU A 51 -5.22 -10.49 -1.42
N GLY A 52 -4.73 -11.33 -2.34
CA GLY A 52 -4.07 -12.60 -1.99
C GLY A 52 -2.81 -12.39 -1.15
N LEU A 53 -1.98 -11.41 -1.52
CA LEU A 53 -0.76 -11.05 -0.79
C LEU A 53 -1.06 -10.64 0.65
N ASN A 54 -2.05 -9.76 0.84
CA ASN A 54 -2.47 -9.32 2.17
C ASN A 54 -3.06 -10.47 3.00
N VAL A 55 -3.81 -11.40 2.40
CA VAL A 55 -4.28 -12.59 3.11
C VAL A 55 -3.11 -13.45 3.61
N MET A 56 -2.07 -13.66 2.80
CA MET A 56 -0.90 -14.43 3.21
C MET A 56 -0.14 -13.77 4.36
N VAL A 57 0.14 -12.47 4.25
CA VAL A 57 0.83 -11.71 5.31
C VAL A 57 -0.01 -11.67 6.58
N LEU A 58 -1.32 -11.45 6.46
CA LEU A 58 -2.22 -11.38 7.59
C LEU A 58 -2.34 -12.73 8.31
N LYS A 59 -2.33 -13.85 7.57
CA LYS A 59 -2.29 -15.19 8.17
C LYS A 59 -0.99 -15.45 8.94
N ASP A 60 0.15 -14.96 8.45
CA ASP A 60 1.45 -15.13 9.13
C ASP A 60 1.51 -14.37 10.46
N CYS A 61 0.90 -13.18 10.52
CA CYS A 61 0.96 -12.29 11.69
C CYS A 61 -0.38 -12.11 12.40
N TRP A 62 -1.35 -13.00 12.20
CA TRP A 62 -2.73 -12.81 12.68
C TRP A 62 -2.81 -12.56 14.19
N GLY A 63 -1.95 -13.23 14.96
CA GLY A 63 -1.91 -13.08 16.42
C GLY A 63 -1.47 -11.68 16.91
N SER A 64 -0.82 -10.89 16.06
CA SER A 64 -0.38 -9.52 16.37
C SER A 64 -1.35 -8.44 15.87
N LEU A 65 -2.48 -8.83 15.28
CA LEU A 65 -3.48 -7.91 14.76
C LEU A 65 -4.25 -7.21 15.88
N ASP A 66 -4.28 -5.87 15.84
CA ASP A 66 -5.07 -5.07 16.77
C ASP A 66 -6.19 -4.33 16.02
N PHE A 67 -7.35 -4.99 15.95
CA PHE A 67 -8.53 -4.43 15.29
C PHE A 67 -8.96 -3.07 15.83
N ARG A 68 -8.70 -2.76 17.12
CA ARG A 68 -9.08 -1.47 17.70
C ARG A 68 -8.28 -0.31 17.12
N LYS A 69 -7.07 -0.58 16.61
CA LYS A 69 -6.22 0.41 15.93
C LYS A 69 -6.58 0.55 14.46
N VAL A 70 -6.93 -0.56 13.80
CA VAL A 70 -7.24 -0.58 12.36
C VAL A 70 -8.63 0.01 12.07
N LEU A 71 -9.64 -0.33 12.88
CA LEU A 71 -11.03 0.01 12.59
C LEU A 71 -11.30 1.52 12.49
N PRO A 72 -10.79 2.39 13.38
CA PRO A 72 -11.00 3.84 13.27
C PRO A 72 -10.32 4.45 12.04
N ILE A 73 -9.14 3.93 11.67
CA ILE A 73 -8.40 4.38 10.47
C ILE A 73 -9.17 3.96 9.21
N LEU A 74 -9.69 2.73 9.17
CA LEU A 74 -10.53 2.23 8.08
C LEU A 74 -11.82 3.04 7.96
N ALA A 75 -12.50 3.32 9.08
CA ALA A 75 -13.72 4.11 9.09
C ALA A 75 -13.49 5.54 8.54
N GLY A 76 -12.44 6.22 9.01
CA GLY A 76 -12.06 7.54 8.47
C GLY A 76 -11.69 7.48 6.99
N GLY A 77 -10.98 6.43 6.57
CA GLY A 77 -10.62 6.19 5.18
C GLY A 77 -11.84 6.06 4.27
N VAL A 78 -12.76 5.15 4.62
CA VAL A 78 -13.97 4.90 3.82
C VAL A 78 -14.86 6.15 3.76
N LEU A 79 -15.01 6.88 4.87
CA LEU A 79 -15.84 8.08 4.95
C LEU A 79 -15.38 9.20 4.00
N THR A 80 -14.07 9.29 3.75
CA THR A 80 -13.48 10.37 2.94
C THR A 80 -13.12 9.98 1.52
N LEU A 81 -13.34 8.71 1.13
CA LEU A 81 -13.18 8.29 -0.26
C LEU A 81 -13.97 9.17 -1.24
N PRO A 82 -15.27 9.48 -1.02
CA PRO A 82 -16.02 10.34 -1.94
C PRO A 82 -15.46 11.76 -2.00
N VAL A 83 -14.98 12.28 -0.87
CA VAL A 83 -14.38 13.62 -0.78
C VAL A 83 -13.07 13.68 -1.57
N GLY A 84 -12.22 12.65 -1.47
CA GLY A 84 -11.01 12.55 -2.29
C GLY A 84 -11.31 12.50 -3.78
N ILE A 85 -12.34 11.75 -4.18
CA ILE A 85 -12.79 11.70 -5.58
C ILE A 85 -13.28 13.08 -6.05
N TRP A 86 -13.96 13.85 -5.20
CA TRP A 86 -14.41 15.20 -5.54
C TRP A 86 -13.24 16.20 -5.62
N ILE A 87 -12.28 16.12 -4.70
CA ILE A 87 -11.05 16.92 -4.72
C ILE A 87 -10.27 16.72 -6.02
N LEU A 88 -10.23 15.50 -6.55
CA LEU A 88 -9.59 15.19 -7.84
C LEU A 88 -10.16 16.02 -9.00
N THR A 89 -11.45 16.36 -8.95
CA THR A 89 -12.11 17.17 -9.98
C THR A 89 -12.11 18.67 -9.70
N ALA A 90 -11.89 19.08 -8.44
CA ALA A 90 -11.97 20.47 -8.01
C ALA A 90 -10.61 21.16 -7.88
N LEU A 91 -9.54 20.41 -7.59
CA LEU A 91 -8.18 20.93 -7.49
C LEU A 91 -7.35 20.53 -8.70
N ASP A 92 -6.36 21.35 -9.02
CA ASP A 92 -5.30 20.99 -9.96
C ASP A 92 -4.57 19.72 -9.44
N PRO A 93 -4.64 18.59 -10.17
CA PRO A 93 -4.02 17.34 -9.75
C PRO A 93 -2.50 17.44 -9.59
N ARG A 94 -1.87 18.42 -10.24
CA ARG A 94 -0.43 18.65 -10.15
C ARG A 94 -0.07 19.21 -8.78
N SER A 95 -0.69 20.31 -8.39
CA SER A 95 -0.42 21.01 -7.13
C SER A 95 -0.69 20.15 -5.90
N PHE A 96 -1.79 19.37 -5.91
CA PHE A 96 -2.14 18.48 -4.80
C PHE A 96 -1.13 17.34 -4.60
N ARG A 97 -0.65 16.72 -5.69
CA ARG A 97 0.38 15.67 -5.65
C ARG A 97 1.70 16.15 -5.08
N LEU A 98 2.16 17.33 -5.50
CA LEU A 98 3.41 17.93 -5.03
C LEU A 98 3.36 18.19 -3.52
N PHE A 99 2.26 18.77 -3.03
CA PHE A 99 2.08 19.04 -1.61
C PHE A 99 2.13 17.76 -0.76
N VAL A 100 1.34 16.75 -1.15
CA VAL A 100 1.26 15.48 -0.42
C VAL A 100 2.58 14.71 -0.48
N GLY A 101 3.18 14.58 -1.67
CA GLY A 101 4.45 13.90 -1.87
C GLY A 101 5.57 14.56 -1.07
N GLY A 102 5.67 15.89 -1.13
CA GLY A 102 6.65 16.66 -0.36
C GLY A 102 6.48 16.49 1.14
N PHE A 103 5.24 16.51 1.65
CA PHE A 103 4.94 16.26 3.06
C PHE A 103 5.38 14.85 3.50
N ILE A 104 5.06 13.81 2.70
CA ILE A 104 5.46 12.43 3.00
C ILE A 104 6.99 12.29 3.05
N VAL A 105 7.70 12.86 2.07
CA VAL A 105 9.18 12.83 2.04
C VAL A 105 9.74 13.54 3.27
N LEU A 106 9.26 14.75 3.58
CA LEU A 106 9.73 15.53 4.72
C LEU A 106 9.56 14.75 6.03
N VAL A 107 8.36 14.23 6.30
CA VAL A 107 8.10 13.50 7.56
C VAL A 107 8.91 12.20 7.61
N SER A 108 9.07 11.51 6.49
CA SER A 108 9.92 10.31 6.43
C SER A 108 11.38 10.61 6.79
N LEU A 109 11.95 11.70 6.25
CA LEU A 109 13.31 12.14 6.57
C LEU A 109 13.47 12.52 8.03
N VAL A 110 12.48 13.23 8.60
CA VAL A 110 12.49 13.58 10.02
C VAL A 110 12.41 12.32 10.90
N MET A 111 11.64 11.30 10.52
CA MET A 111 11.61 10.04 11.26
C MET A 111 12.92 9.25 11.12
N MET A 112 13.61 9.37 9.98
CA MET A 112 14.92 8.77 9.74
C MET A 112 16.04 9.42 10.58
N SER A 113 15.90 10.69 10.99
CA SER A 113 16.84 11.36 11.90
C SER A 113 16.74 10.84 13.35
N GLY A 114 15.77 9.97 13.63
CA GLY A 114 15.53 9.39 14.95
C GLY A 114 14.47 10.14 15.76
N TRP A 115 13.90 11.23 15.24
CA TRP A 115 12.81 11.92 15.92
C TRP A 115 11.54 11.07 15.92
N ARG A 116 11.01 10.78 17.11
CA ARG A 116 9.80 9.99 17.31
C ARG A 116 8.95 10.62 18.39
N LYS A 117 7.67 10.77 18.08
CA LYS A 117 6.64 11.14 19.06
C LYS A 117 5.46 10.22 18.85
N PRO A 118 5.39 9.06 19.53
CA PRO A 118 4.25 8.17 19.39
C PRO A 118 2.98 8.94 19.74
N LEU A 119 2.01 8.86 18.83
CA LEU A 119 0.72 9.50 19.00
C LEU A 119 -0.16 8.60 19.89
N PRO A 120 -1.08 9.18 20.68
CA PRO A 120 -1.99 8.37 21.47
C PRO A 120 -2.92 7.58 20.55
N TYR A 121 -3.21 6.31 20.89
CA TYR A 121 -4.22 5.49 20.21
C TYR A 121 -5.64 5.91 20.61
N ARG A 122 -5.99 7.18 20.36
CA ARG A 122 -7.31 7.76 20.61
C ARG A 122 -7.97 8.10 19.28
N LEU A 123 -9.30 8.04 19.24
CA LEU A 123 -10.08 8.34 18.03
C LEU A 123 -9.69 9.67 17.38
N TRP A 124 -9.45 10.73 18.17
CA TRP A 124 -9.06 12.04 17.64
C TRP A 124 -7.69 12.05 16.94
N ALA A 125 -6.79 11.10 17.25
CA ALA A 125 -5.51 10.96 16.57
C ALA A 125 -5.62 10.00 15.38
N LEU A 126 -6.39 8.90 15.51
CA LEU A 126 -6.57 7.86 14.50
C LEU A 126 -7.46 8.28 13.33
N LEU A 127 -8.56 8.99 13.61
CA LEU A 127 -9.51 9.44 12.59
C LEU A 127 -8.84 10.34 11.54
N PRO A 128 -8.10 11.41 11.89
CA PRO A 128 -7.43 12.26 10.89
C PRO A 128 -6.50 11.47 9.95
N ILE A 129 -5.80 10.47 10.46
CA ILE A 129 -4.92 9.62 9.63
C ILE A 129 -5.74 8.83 8.62
N GLY A 130 -6.86 8.24 9.08
CA GLY A 130 -7.83 7.58 8.21
C GLY A 130 -8.40 8.54 7.17
N LEU A 131 -8.86 9.73 7.59
CA LEU A 131 -9.42 10.75 6.72
C LEU A 131 -8.41 11.18 5.64
N VAL A 132 -7.16 11.48 6.03
CA VAL A 132 -6.10 11.84 5.08
C VAL A 132 -5.84 10.66 4.13
N SER A 133 -5.70 9.44 4.65
CA SER A 133 -5.49 8.26 3.83
C SER A 133 -6.64 8.01 2.84
N GLY A 134 -7.89 8.20 3.24
CA GLY A 134 -9.06 8.08 2.37
C GLY A 134 -9.13 9.14 1.30
N VAL A 135 -8.85 10.42 1.63
CA VAL A 135 -8.71 11.50 0.65
C VAL A 135 -7.60 11.18 -0.36
N LEU A 136 -6.41 10.77 0.12
CA LEU A 136 -5.30 10.40 -0.75
C LEU A 136 -5.61 9.17 -1.62
N ASN A 137 -6.36 8.20 -1.08
CA ASN A 137 -6.81 7.06 -1.85
C ASN A 137 -7.81 7.46 -2.93
N GLY A 138 -8.82 8.27 -2.60
CA GLY A 138 -9.83 8.74 -3.56
C GLY A 138 -9.26 9.68 -4.63
N SER A 139 -8.25 10.49 -4.28
CA SER A 139 -7.66 11.48 -5.20
C SER A 139 -6.51 10.90 -6.02
N LEU A 140 -5.56 10.22 -5.36
CA LEU A 140 -4.28 9.80 -5.94
C LEU A 140 -4.15 8.27 -6.08
N SER A 141 -5.18 7.50 -5.72
CA SER A 141 -5.15 6.03 -5.69
C SER A 141 -4.00 5.46 -4.82
N MET A 142 -3.60 6.22 -3.80
CA MET A 142 -2.44 5.94 -2.94
C MET A 142 -2.85 5.99 -1.46
N SER A 143 -3.57 4.99 -0.99
CA SER A 143 -4.05 4.85 0.41
C SER A 143 -2.92 4.69 1.44
N GLY A 144 -1.76 4.19 1.04
CA GLY A 144 -0.77 3.65 1.97
C GLY A 144 0.02 4.65 2.82
N PRO A 145 0.61 5.73 2.26
CA PRO A 145 1.67 6.46 2.96
C PRO A 145 1.30 7.03 4.34
N PRO A 146 0.12 7.65 4.57
CA PRO A 146 -0.22 8.19 5.89
C PRO A 146 -0.35 7.11 6.97
N VAL A 147 -0.94 5.96 6.63
CA VAL A 147 -1.15 4.85 7.57
C VAL A 147 0.17 4.18 7.91
N VAL A 148 1.01 3.96 6.90
CA VAL A 148 2.35 3.37 7.07
C VAL A 148 3.23 4.30 7.91
N LEU A 149 3.19 5.61 7.66
CA LEU A 149 3.94 6.60 8.42
C LEU A 149 3.49 6.66 9.88
N PHE A 150 2.18 6.67 10.12
CA PHE A 150 1.64 6.61 11.47
C PHE A 150 2.12 5.36 12.22
N LEU A 151 1.89 4.17 11.66
CA LEU A 151 2.28 2.91 12.32
C LEU A 151 3.80 2.84 12.55
N SER A 152 4.60 3.39 11.64
CA SER A 152 6.05 3.48 11.80
C SER A 152 6.46 4.40 12.97
N ASN A 153 5.71 5.46 13.23
CA ASN A 153 5.94 6.41 14.33
C ASN A 153 5.48 5.87 15.69
N GLN A 154 4.54 4.91 15.72
CA GLN A 154 4.07 4.29 16.96
C GLN A 154 5.12 3.39 17.62
N GLY A 155 6.13 2.94 16.88
CA GLY A 155 7.20 2.09 17.41
C GLY A 155 6.77 0.66 17.73
N VAL A 156 5.62 0.22 17.19
CA VAL A 156 5.12 -1.16 17.29
C VAL A 156 6.12 -2.15 16.69
N ASP A 157 6.04 -3.40 17.15
CA ASP A 157 6.85 -4.49 16.64
C ASP A 157 6.50 -4.80 15.18
N LYS A 158 7.44 -5.42 14.45
CA LYS A 158 7.30 -5.66 13.00
C LYS A 158 6.03 -6.42 12.64
N ASP A 159 5.63 -7.39 13.47
CA ASP A 159 4.50 -8.27 13.16
C ASP A 159 3.16 -7.57 13.41
N GLU A 160 3.06 -6.72 14.45
CA GLU A 160 1.90 -5.85 14.65
C GLU A 160 1.77 -4.83 13.50
N PHE A 161 2.89 -4.23 13.07
CA PHE A 161 2.92 -3.32 11.92
C PHE A 161 2.40 -4.01 10.64
N ARG A 162 2.93 -5.20 10.33
CA ARG A 162 2.55 -5.99 9.15
C ARG A 162 1.10 -6.43 9.22
N ALA A 163 0.63 -6.92 10.37
CA ALA A 163 -0.73 -7.38 10.56
C ALA A 163 -1.74 -6.23 10.38
N ASN A 164 -1.51 -5.08 11.02
CA ASN A 164 -2.41 -3.94 10.94
C ASN A 164 -2.50 -3.36 9.52
N LEU A 165 -1.37 -3.26 8.79
CA LEU A 165 -1.39 -2.83 7.39
C LEU A 165 -2.07 -3.85 6.48
N ALA A 166 -1.75 -5.13 6.62
CA ALA A 166 -2.34 -6.17 5.79
C ALA A 166 -3.86 -6.23 5.99
N ALA A 167 -4.35 -6.10 7.22
CA ALA A 167 -5.78 -6.01 7.51
C ALA A 167 -6.42 -4.76 6.87
N TYR A 168 -5.81 -3.59 7.04
CA TYR A 168 -6.29 -2.34 6.46
C TYR A 168 -6.42 -2.41 4.92
N PHE A 169 -5.35 -2.83 4.24
CA PHE A 169 -5.35 -2.96 2.78
C PHE A 169 -6.24 -4.09 2.29
N LEU A 170 -6.33 -5.21 3.01
CA LEU A 170 -7.25 -6.28 2.68
C LEU A 170 -8.69 -5.78 2.68
N SER A 171 -9.10 -5.06 3.72
CA SER A 171 -10.43 -4.46 3.81
C SER A 171 -10.69 -3.48 2.66
N LEU A 172 -9.77 -2.56 2.39
CA LEU A 172 -9.92 -1.60 1.27
C LEU A 172 -10.00 -2.30 -0.10
N ASN A 173 -9.17 -3.31 -0.33
CA ASN A 173 -9.17 -4.05 -1.58
C ASN A 173 -10.48 -4.82 -1.79
N LEU A 174 -11.08 -5.38 -0.73
CA LEU A 174 -12.40 -6.01 -0.80
C LEU A 174 -13.49 -5.03 -1.28
N PHE A 175 -13.53 -3.82 -0.72
CA PHE A 175 -14.46 -2.78 -1.20
C PHE A 175 -14.20 -2.41 -2.66
N THR A 176 -12.93 -2.26 -3.04
CA THR A 176 -12.53 -1.90 -4.41
C THR A 176 -12.92 -2.96 -5.43
N ILE A 177 -12.73 -4.25 -5.10
CA ILE A 177 -13.14 -5.38 -5.95
C ILE A 177 -14.66 -5.44 -6.10
N GLY A 178 -15.41 -5.18 -5.03
CA GLY A 178 -16.87 -5.08 -5.10
C GLY A 178 -17.33 -4.02 -6.11
N LEU A 179 -16.67 -2.86 -6.13
CA LEU A 179 -16.95 -1.81 -7.10
C LEU A 179 -16.54 -2.21 -8.54
N TYR A 180 -15.42 -2.92 -8.71
CA TYR A 180 -14.99 -3.42 -10.02
C TYR A 180 -15.92 -4.47 -10.60
N LEU A 181 -16.49 -5.34 -9.76
CA LEU A 181 -17.53 -6.29 -10.17
C LEU A 181 -18.78 -5.55 -10.63
N TYR A 182 -19.25 -4.57 -9.86
CA TYR A 182 -20.43 -3.78 -10.22
C TYR A 182 -20.25 -3.02 -11.55
N ARG A 183 -19.05 -2.49 -11.82
CA ARG A 183 -18.74 -1.73 -13.04
C ARG A 183 -18.27 -2.59 -14.22
N GLY A 184 -18.20 -3.92 -14.08
CA GLY A 184 -17.74 -4.81 -15.15
C GLY A 184 -16.26 -4.62 -15.55
N VAL A 185 -15.43 -4.08 -14.66
CA VAL A 185 -14.00 -3.80 -14.91
C VAL A 185 -13.17 -5.07 -14.90
N LEU A 186 -13.63 -6.11 -14.19
CA LEU A 186 -12.98 -7.42 -14.11
C LEU A 186 -13.27 -8.24 -15.37
N THR A 187 -12.51 -7.97 -16.43
CA THR A 187 -12.61 -8.70 -17.70
C THR A 187 -11.95 -10.07 -17.63
N GLY A 188 -12.30 -10.97 -18.55
CA GLY A 188 -11.64 -12.27 -18.69
C GLY A 188 -10.12 -12.15 -18.91
N GLN A 189 -9.68 -11.09 -19.59
CA GLN A 189 -8.25 -10.79 -19.77
C GLN A 189 -7.57 -10.47 -18.44
N VAL A 190 -8.18 -9.66 -17.57
CA VAL A 190 -7.65 -9.36 -16.23
C VAL A 190 -7.52 -10.65 -15.42
N MET A 191 -8.54 -11.52 -15.45
CA MET A 191 -8.52 -12.78 -14.70
C MET A 191 -7.45 -13.75 -15.21
N MET A 192 -7.31 -13.88 -16.53
CA MET A 192 -6.31 -14.75 -17.15
C MET A 192 -4.89 -14.29 -16.84
N VAL A 193 -4.62 -12.99 -17.00
CA VAL A 193 -3.30 -12.40 -16.67
C VAL A 193 -3.01 -12.53 -15.18
N THR A 194 -3.99 -12.21 -14.32
CA THR A 194 -3.85 -12.37 -12.87
C THR A 194 -3.51 -13.81 -12.51
N GLY A 195 -4.26 -14.78 -13.06
CA GLY A 195 -4.07 -16.21 -12.86
C GLY A 195 -2.67 -16.70 -13.24
N ALA A 196 -2.13 -16.21 -14.36
CA ALA A 196 -0.80 -16.57 -14.83
C ALA A 196 0.33 -16.16 -13.85
N TYR A 197 0.12 -15.06 -13.11
CA TYR A 197 1.12 -14.56 -12.16
C TYR A 197 0.93 -15.08 -10.73
N VAL A 198 -0.18 -15.76 -10.41
CA VAL A 198 -0.43 -16.34 -9.07
C VAL A 198 0.75 -17.16 -8.53
N PRO A 199 1.37 -18.07 -9.30
CA PRO A 199 2.49 -18.88 -8.77
C PRO A 199 3.68 -18.01 -8.35
N VAL A 200 4.03 -17.02 -9.18
CA VAL A 200 5.14 -16.08 -8.93
C VAL A 200 4.87 -15.26 -7.68
N LEU A 201 3.61 -14.83 -7.51
CA LEU A 201 3.16 -14.05 -6.36
C LEU A 201 3.23 -14.85 -5.06
N LEU A 202 2.71 -16.07 -5.06
CA LEU A 202 2.76 -16.96 -3.88
C LEU A 202 4.22 -17.21 -3.46
N LEU A 203 5.10 -17.49 -4.43
CA LEU A 203 6.52 -17.70 -4.18
C LEU A 203 7.19 -16.44 -3.61
N GLY A 204 7.02 -15.28 -4.26
CA GLY A 204 7.64 -14.04 -3.80
C GLY A 204 7.17 -13.63 -2.41
N THR A 205 5.87 -13.75 -2.13
CA THR A 205 5.31 -13.45 -0.80
C THR A 205 5.83 -14.37 0.27
N TRP A 206 5.90 -15.67 -0.04
CA TRP A 206 6.42 -16.66 0.91
C TRP A 206 7.90 -16.40 1.24
N ILE A 207 8.71 -16.05 0.23
CA ILE A 207 10.10 -15.62 0.41
C ILE A 207 10.14 -14.37 1.29
N GLY A 208 9.30 -13.36 1.00
CA GLY A 208 9.23 -12.13 1.78
C GLY A 208 8.82 -12.35 3.23
N ILE A 209 7.82 -13.20 3.48
CA ILE A 209 7.37 -13.57 4.83
C ILE A 209 8.50 -14.23 5.62
N LYS A 210 9.21 -15.19 5.01
CA LYS A 210 10.37 -15.82 5.64
C LYS A 210 11.50 -14.81 5.90
N GLY A 211 11.75 -13.91 4.94
CA GLY A 211 12.71 -12.82 5.08
C GLY A 211 12.40 -11.90 6.26
N ALA A 212 11.14 -11.49 6.43
CA ALA A 212 10.71 -10.64 7.54
C ALA A 212 11.04 -11.22 8.93
N LYS A 213 10.90 -12.54 9.10
CA LYS A 213 11.22 -13.21 10.37
C LYS A 213 12.70 -13.08 10.72
N LEU A 214 13.57 -13.18 9.72
CA LEU A 214 15.03 -13.08 9.86
C LEU A 214 15.54 -11.63 10.01
N LEU A 215 14.77 -10.64 9.55
CA LEU A 215 15.18 -9.24 9.59
C LEU A 215 15.15 -8.68 11.03
N PRO A 216 16.23 -8.07 11.50
CA PRO A 216 16.22 -7.30 12.74
C PRO A 216 15.24 -6.13 12.65
N GLU A 217 14.56 -5.83 13.76
CA GLU A 217 13.66 -4.67 13.94
C GLU A 217 14.21 -3.37 13.32
N ARG A 218 15.50 -3.08 13.57
CA ARG A 218 16.17 -1.87 13.07
C ARG A 218 16.24 -1.82 11.54
N VAL A 219 16.53 -2.96 10.91
CA VAL A 219 16.65 -3.07 9.45
C VAL A 219 15.26 -2.98 8.82
N PHE A 220 14.29 -3.68 9.38
CA PHE A 220 12.89 -3.61 8.95
C PHE A 220 12.37 -2.17 8.98
N ARG A 221 12.57 -1.46 10.09
CA ARG A 221 12.16 -0.05 10.24
C ARG A 221 12.82 0.87 9.21
N LYS A 222 14.13 0.74 8.98
CA LYS A 222 14.86 1.50 7.95
C LYS A 222 14.29 1.24 6.55
N MET A 223 14.08 -0.03 6.21
CA MET A 223 13.53 -0.43 4.92
C MET A 223 12.13 0.17 4.71
N THR A 224 11.26 0.08 5.72
CA THR A 224 9.93 0.69 5.69
C THR A 224 9.97 2.20 5.45
N LEU A 225 10.82 2.93 6.17
CA LEU A 225 10.97 4.39 5.98
C LEU A 225 11.48 4.74 4.57
N LEU A 226 12.43 3.96 4.04
CA LEU A 226 12.91 4.12 2.67
C LEU A 226 11.80 3.88 1.64
N LEU A 227 10.94 2.88 1.84
CA LEU A 227 9.79 2.64 0.97
C LEU A 227 8.78 3.79 1.01
N ILE A 228 8.50 4.35 2.19
CA ILE A 228 7.62 5.52 2.33
C ILE A 228 8.25 6.73 1.62
N ALA A 229 9.53 7.01 1.86
CA ALA A 229 10.25 8.11 1.23
C ALA A 229 10.26 7.96 -0.30
N ALA A 230 10.53 6.76 -0.82
CA ALA A 230 10.46 6.46 -2.25
C ALA A 230 9.06 6.72 -2.81
N THR A 231 8.00 6.34 -2.09
CA THR A 231 6.61 6.61 -2.49
C THR A 231 6.34 8.11 -2.61
N GLY A 232 6.75 8.88 -1.60
CA GLY A 232 6.62 10.35 -1.62
C GLY A 232 7.43 10.98 -2.75
N SER A 233 8.65 10.51 -3.01
CA SER A 233 9.48 11.00 -4.11
C SER A 233 8.86 10.71 -5.48
N VAL A 234 8.29 9.52 -5.70
CA VAL A 234 7.59 9.20 -6.96
C VAL A 234 6.38 10.12 -7.16
N MET A 235 5.63 10.44 -6.09
CA MET A 235 4.52 11.40 -6.19
C MET A 235 4.97 12.80 -6.63
N VAL A 236 6.15 13.24 -6.19
CA VAL A 236 6.73 14.54 -6.60
C VAL A 236 7.26 14.49 -8.04
N LEU A 237 7.98 13.42 -8.39
CA LEU A 237 8.67 13.28 -9.67
C LEU A 237 7.76 12.93 -10.85
N SER A 238 6.67 12.18 -10.63
CA SER A 238 5.68 11.83 -11.69
C SER A 238 4.92 13.03 -12.28
N ASN A 239 5.32 14.24 -11.91
CA ASN A 239 4.62 15.49 -12.08
C ASN A 239 5.56 16.62 -12.55
N MET A 240 6.85 16.30 -12.77
CA MET A 240 7.83 17.10 -13.47
C MET A 240 7.84 16.70 -14.94
#